data_AF-R9KC43-F1
#
_entry.id   AF-R9KC43-F1
#
_cell.length_a   1.000
_cell.length_b   1.000
_cell.length_c   1.000
_cell.angle_alpha   90.00
_cell.angle_beta   90.00
_cell.angle_gamma   90.00
#
_symmetry.space_group_name_H-M   'P 1'
#
loop_
_entity.id
_entity.type
_entity.pdbx_description
1 polymer ?
#
loop_
_entity_poly.entity_id
_entity_poly.type
_entity_poly.pdbx_seq_one_letter_code
_entity_poly.pdbx_strand_id
1 'polypeptide(L)' 'MPLIMPIKDLRNTTEISNIAHREQEPIFITKNGYSDLVVMSSEYCEK' A
#
# COMPACT_ATOMS: atom_id res chain seq x y z
N MET A 1 -3.66 -12.84 -0.58
CA MET A 1 -4.25 -12.28 -1.84
C MET A 1 -3.82 -10.83 -1.86
N PRO A 2 -3.19 -10.32 -2.94
CA PRO A 2 -2.60 -8.98 -2.91
C PRO A 2 -3.66 -7.94 -2.56
N LEU A 3 -3.36 -7.08 -1.59
CA LEU A 3 -4.23 -5.98 -1.23
C LEU A 3 -4.11 -4.91 -2.34
N ILE A 4 -5.27 -4.51 -2.90
CA ILE A 4 -5.34 -3.52 -3.97
C ILE A 4 -6.20 -2.35 -3.48
N MET A 5 -5.65 -1.14 -3.50
CA MET A 5 -6.33 0.07 -3.02
C MET A 5 -6.27 1.19 -4.07
N PRO A 6 -7.29 2.06 -4.18
CA PRO A 6 -7.22 3.24 -5.05
C PRO A 6 -6.31 4.32 -4.45
N ILE A 7 -5.67 5.11 -5.32
CA ILE A 7 -4.73 6.19 -4.92
C ILE A 7 -5.34 7.23 -3.98
N LYS A 8 -6.68 7.38 -3.96
CA LYS A 8 -7.39 8.28 -3.05
C LYS A 8 -7.22 7.88 -1.58
N ASP A 9 -6.97 6.60 -1.30
CA ASP A 9 -6.83 6.08 0.06
C ASP A 9 -5.47 6.45 0.67
N LEU A 10 -4.48 6.82 -0.16
CA LEU A 10 -3.20 7.37 0.30
C LEU A 10 -3.35 8.73 1.02
N ARG A 11 -4.53 9.38 0.93
CA ARG A 11 -4.81 10.62 1.66
C ARG A 11 -4.84 10.41 3.17
N ASN A 12 -5.19 9.22 3.65
CA ASN A 12 -5.13 8.87 5.07
C ASN A 12 -3.79 8.20 5.38
N THR A 13 -2.75 9.01 5.58
CA THR A 13 -1.37 8.53 5.77
C THR A 13 -1.22 7.64 7.02
N THR A 14 -1.99 7.90 8.07
CA THR A 14 -1.99 7.09 9.29
C THR A 14 -2.52 5.68 9.02
N GLU A 15 -3.64 5.56 8.31
CA GLU A 15 -4.26 4.27 8.00
C GLU A 15 -3.39 3.44 7.06
N ILE A 16 -2.89 4.03 5.96
CA ILE A 16 -2.03 3.29 5.02
C ILE A 16 -0.71 2.87 5.67
N SER A 17 -0.15 3.69 6.56
CA SER A 17 1.05 3.32 7.33
C SER A 17 0.77 2.11 8.23
N ASN A 18 -0.35 2.11 8.95
CA ASN A 18 -0.72 0.99 9.82
C ASN A 18 -0.94 -0.31 9.01
N ILE A 19 -1.62 -0.22 7.86
CA ILE A 19 -1.83 -1.38 6.98
C ILE A 19 -0.48 -1.91 6.48
N ALA A 20 0.41 -1.04 6.01
CA ALA A 20 1.73 -1.42 5.48
C ALA A 20 2.62 -2.13 6.52
N HIS A 21 2.50 -1.78 7.80
CA HIS A 21 3.20 -2.48 8.88
C HIS A 21 2.50 -3.78 9.29
N ARG A 22 1.16 -3.85 9.24
CA ARG A 22 0.39 -5.02 9.66
C ARG A 22 0.45 -6.16 8.64
N GLU A 23 0.24 -5.85 7.36
CA GLU A 23 0.11 -6.89 6.34
C GLU A 23 1.45 -7.56 6.02
N GLN A 24 2.59 -6.88 6.22
CA GLN A 24 3.93 -7.39 5.87
C GLN A 24 3.95 -7.99 4.44
N GLU A 25 3.24 -7.35 3.52
CA GLU A 25 3.10 -7.72 2.12
C GLU A 25 2.99 -6.43 1.27
N PRO A 26 3.33 -6.46 -0.04
CA PRO A 26 3.12 -5.32 -0.93
C PRO A 26 1.63 -4.98 -1.12
N ILE A 27 1.33 -3.69 -1.00
CA ILE A 27 -0.01 -3.13 -1.27
C ILE A 27 0.03 -2.45 -2.64
N PHE A 28 -0.78 -2.94 -3.57
CA PHE A 28 -0.86 -2.38 -4.92
C PHE A 28 -1.81 -1.20 -4.96
N ILE A 29 -1.35 -0.07 -5.47
CA ILE A 29 -2.15 1.14 -5.60
C ILE A 29 -2.57 1.32 -7.05
N THR A 30 -3.87 1.59 -7.24
CA THR A 30 -4.45 1.84 -8.55
C THR A 30 -4.80 3.32 -8.76
N LYS A 31 -4.57 3.80 -9.97
CA LYS A 31 -4.99 5.14 -10.43
C LYS A 31 -5.70 5.00 -11.76
N ASN A 32 -6.92 5.53 -11.83
CA ASN A 32 -7.78 5.46 -13.03
C ASN A 32 -7.98 4.02 -13.56
N GLY A 33 -8.03 3.03 -12.67
CA GLY A 33 -8.23 1.61 -13.02
C GLY A 33 -6.96 0.83 -13.37
N TYR A 34 -5.78 1.46 -13.35
CA TYR A 34 -4.50 0.82 -13.65
C TYR A 34 -3.62 0.74 -12.41
N SER A 35 -2.77 -0.28 -12.32
CA SER A 35 -1.71 -0.34 -11.31
C SER A 35 -0.72 0.80 -11.56
N ASP A 36 -0.40 1.57 -10.51
CA ASP A 36 0.37 2.82 -10.59
C ASP A 36 1.56 2.79 -9.63
N LEU A 37 1.34 2.38 -8.37
CA LEU A 37 2.35 2.37 -7.31
C LEU A 37 2.24 1.11 -6.46
N VAL A 38 3.28 0.84 -5.67
CA VAL A 38 3.27 -0.16 -4.61
C VAL A 38 3.68 0.51 -3.30
N VAL A 39 2.97 0.21 -2.22
CA VAL A 39 3.26 0.68 -0.86
C VAL A 39 3.55 -0.52 0.04
N MET A 40 4.59 -0.43 0.86
CA MET A 40 4.95 -1.41 1.88
C MET A 40 5.71 -0.70 3.00
N SER A 41 5.87 -1.34 4.17
CA SER A 41 6.71 -0.78 5.23
C SER A 41 8.19 -0.86 4.83
N SER A 42 9.02 0.08 5.33
CA SER A 42 10.48 0.06 5.08
C SER A 42 11.09 -1.23 5.62
N GLU A 43 10.66 -1.68 6.81
CA GLU A 43 11.11 -2.93 7.40
C GLU A 43 10.87 -4.14 6.50
N TYR A 44 9.70 -4.22 5.85
CA TYR A 44 9.42 -5.29 4.90
C TYR A 44 10.27 -5.17 3.62
N CYS A 45 10.49 -3.95 3.13
CA CYS A 45 11.28 -3.69 1.92
C CYS A 45 12.78 -3.99 2.09
N GLU A 46 13.32 -3.79 3.29
CA GLU A 46 14.74 -3.94 3.60
C GLU A 46 15.14 -5.38 4.00
N LYS A 47 14.16 -6.27 4.18
CA LYS A 47 14.37 -7.71 4.39
C LYS A 47 14.57 -8.43 3.07
#